data_AF-A0A832IF06-F1
#
_entry.id   AF-A0A832IF06-F1
#
_cell.length_a   1.000
_cell.length_b   1.000
_cell.length_c   1.000
_cell.angle_alpha   90.00
_cell.angle_beta   90.00
_cell.angle_gamma   90.00
#
_symmetry.space_group_name_H-M   'P 1'
#
loop_
_entity.id
_entity.type
_entity.pdbx_description
1 polymer ?
#
loop_
_entity_poly.entity_id
_entity_poly.type
_entity_poly.pdbx_seq_one_letter_code
_entity_poly.pdbx_strand_id
1 'polypeptide(L)'
;MRMIKKLSLLLVVFTLQCVQAQQPYYDDVDLTLTGQDLYFELQNKISVASNTFNYGDVKNTIKVTDEDPSNTNNVLLIYGYNDTDGDCSTDRTRNKNDFGGNTCLYNREHVFARSNADPPMGEVDNNTTGIGADPHNLRPSDQQMNGYKGNKKFAAGSGNAGDVGSNWYPGDEWKGDVARMMMYMFTRYGDRCLPSLNGVGATQGSTDMLQIYLQWNVEDPVSTLEEQRNPYLETVYGNRNPFIDNPALATIIWGGPVAEDTWGILSVQDYDKNTISVYPNPTTKTIWIKN
;
A
#
# COMPACT_ATOMS: atom_id res chain seq x y z
N MET A 1 1.57 -56.87 39.48
CA MET A 1 0.78 -55.74 38.94
C MET A 1 1.75 -54.57 38.71
N ARG A 2 2.27 -54.40 37.47
CA ARG A 2 3.32 -53.42 37.14
C ARG A 2 2.66 -52.07 36.80
N MET A 3 2.92 -51.04 37.61
CA MET A 3 2.49 -49.66 37.35
C MET A 3 3.33 -49.05 36.23
N ILE A 4 2.70 -48.70 35.11
CA ILE A 4 3.29 -47.89 34.05
C ILE A 4 3.03 -46.41 34.40
N LYS A 5 4.08 -45.68 34.79
CA LYS A 5 4.02 -44.22 34.92
C LYS A 5 4.00 -43.62 33.52
N LYS A 6 2.86 -43.03 33.13
CA LYS A 6 2.75 -42.24 31.89
C LYS A 6 3.45 -40.91 32.11
N LEU A 7 4.55 -40.70 31.40
CA LEU A 7 5.26 -39.42 31.35
C LEU A 7 4.61 -38.58 30.25
N SER A 8 3.78 -37.62 30.62
CA SER A 8 3.18 -36.68 29.67
C SER A 8 4.22 -35.62 29.28
N LEU A 9 4.66 -35.65 28.03
CA LEU A 9 5.52 -34.64 27.44
C LEU A 9 4.66 -33.41 27.11
N LEU A 10 4.84 -32.31 27.86
CA LEU A 10 4.20 -31.03 27.59
C LEU A 10 4.99 -30.32 26.48
N LEU A 11 4.46 -30.33 25.26
CA LEU A 11 5.01 -29.58 24.13
C LEU A 11 4.65 -28.10 24.31
N VAL A 12 5.57 -27.29 24.80
CA VAL A 12 5.41 -25.83 24.85
C VAL A 12 5.69 -25.28 23.45
N VAL A 13 4.64 -24.95 22.73
CA VAL A 13 4.73 -24.19 21.47
C VAL A 13 4.98 -22.73 21.86
N PHE A 14 6.22 -22.28 21.77
CA PHE A 14 6.54 -20.85 21.82
C PHE A 14 6.13 -20.24 20.48
N THR A 15 4.92 -19.66 20.43
CA THR A 15 4.57 -18.72 19.37
C THR A 15 5.40 -17.46 19.60
N LEU A 16 6.36 -17.17 18.72
CA LEU A 16 6.97 -15.83 18.68
C LEU A 16 5.84 -14.85 18.34
N GLN A 17 5.38 -14.09 19.34
CA GLN A 17 4.65 -12.86 19.08
C GLN A 17 5.71 -11.81 18.75
N CYS A 18 5.93 -11.56 17.46
CA CYS A 18 6.63 -10.35 17.03
C CYS A 18 5.70 -9.17 17.36
N VAL A 19 5.90 -8.54 18.51
CA VAL A 19 5.37 -7.20 18.74
C VAL A 19 6.16 -6.30 17.80
N GLN A 20 5.55 -5.88 16.69
CA GLN A 20 6.15 -4.87 15.82
C GLN A 20 5.97 -3.53 16.50
N ALA A 21 6.96 -3.11 17.28
CA ALA A 21 7.01 -1.74 17.78
C ALA A 21 7.25 -0.76 16.63
N GLN A 22 6.95 0.52 16.87
CA GLN A 22 7.33 1.61 15.97
C GLN A 22 8.79 1.47 15.54
N GLN A 23 9.02 1.52 14.23
CA GLN A 23 10.37 1.37 13.67
C GLN A 23 11.21 2.61 13.94
N PRO A 24 12.55 2.49 14.13
CA PRO A 24 13.44 3.63 14.34
C PRO A 24 13.35 4.72 13.27
N TYR A 25 12.94 4.35 12.05
CA TYR A 25 12.67 5.29 10.97
C TYR A 25 11.67 6.38 11.38
N TYR A 26 10.69 6.09 12.24
CA TYR A 26 9.64 7.02 12.65
C TYR A 26 9.89 7.69 14.03
N ASP A 27 11.08 7.55 14.63
CA ASP A 27 11.37 8.09 15.98
C ASP A 27 11.19 9.63 16.09
N ASP A 28 11.25 10.34 14.97
CA ASP A 28 11.10 11.79 14.83
C ASP A 28 9.71 12.23 14.32
N VAL A 29 8.73 11.31 14.28
CA VAL A 29 7.36 11.58 13.86
C VAL A 29 6.43 11.63 15.08
N ASP A 30 5.69 12.72 15.25
CA ASP A 30 4.66 12.81 16.28
C ASP A 30 3.40 12.02 15.90
N LEU A 31 3.37 10.75 16.29
CA LEU A 31 2.22 9.85 16.06
C LEU A 31 1.02 10.10 16.99
N THR A 32 1.09 11.09 17.88
CA THR A 32 -0.09 11.51 18.66
C THR A 32 -1.01 12.44 17.88
N LEU A 33 -0.51 13.02 16.79
CA LEU A 33 -1.30 13.82 15.86
C LEU A 33 -2.35 12.97 15.14
N THR A 34 -3.39 13.63 14.64
CA THR A 34 -4.45 12.97 13.85
C THR A 34 -4.86 13.85 12.68
N GLY A 35 -5.63 13.31 11.74
CA GLY A 35 -6.18 14.10 10.65
C GLY A 35 -5.10 14.77 9.80
N GLN A 36 -5.33 16.03 9.47
CA GLN A 36 -4.46 16.84 8.61
C GLN A 36 -3.07 17.09 9.22
N ASP A 37 -2.95 17.16 10.54
CA ASP A 37 -1.67 17.42 11.21
C ASP A 37 -0.73 16.22 11.05
N LEU A 38 -1.24 15.00 11.27
CA LEU A 38 -0.47 13.77 11.02
C LEU A 38 -0.14 13.60 9.54
N TYR A 39 -1.04 13.99 8.64
CA TYR A 39 -0.77 13.99 7.21
C TYR A 39 0.46 14.85 6.87
N PHE A 40 0.52 16.08 7.38
CA PHE A 40 1.66 16.97 7.11
C PHE A 40 2.94 16.50 7.78
N GLU A 41 2.85 15.93 8.98
CA GLU A 41 4.00 15.33 9.67
C GLU A 41 4.62 14.19 8.82
N LEU A 42 3.78 13.26 8.33
CA LEU A 42 4.24 12.18 7.46
C LEU A 42 4.72 12.69 6.11
N GLN A 43 4.06 13.72 5.53
CA GLN A 43 4.51 14.35 4.30
C GLN A 43 5.93 14.91 4.45
N ASN A 44 6.21 15.62 5.55
CA ASN A 44 7.54 16.12 5.86
C ASN A 44 8.54 14.98 6.05
N LYS A 45 8.14 13.90 6.71
CA LYS A 45 8.99 12.73 6.92
C LYS A 45 9.39 12.07 5.60
N ILE A 46 8.40 11.67 4.80
CA ILE A 46 8.65 10.94 3.57
C ILE A 46 9.19 11.84 2.47
N SER A 47 8.98 13.16 2.58
CA SER A 47 9.88 14.29 2.31
C SER A 47 11.34 14.03 1.91
N VAL A 48 12.02 13.35 2.82
CA VAL A 48 13.47 13.17 2.80
C VAL A 48 13.78 11.94 1.97
N ALA A 49 14.27 12.14 0.75
CA ALA A 49 14.62 11.07 -0.18
C ALA A 49 15.85 11.45 -1.01
N SER A 50 16.46 10.44 -1.63
CA SER A 50 17.62 10.56 -2.50
C SER A 50 17.32 11.47 -3.69
N ASN A 51 18.18 12.45 -3.91
CA ASN A 51 18.13 13.34 -5.07
C ASN A 51 18.91 12.80 -6.28
N THR A 52 19.64 11.69 -6.12
CA THR A 52 20.43 11.04 -7.17
C THR A 52 19.82 9.74 -7.66
N PHE A 53 18.90 9.14 -6.89
CA PHE A 53 18.16 7.96 -7.32
C PHE A 53 17.36 8.30 -8.57
N ASN A 54 17.58 7.52 -9.62
CA ASN A 54 17.02 7.77 -10.94
C ASN A 54 16.17 6.59 -11.41
N TYR A 55 15.39 6.84 -12.45
CA TYR A 55 14.49 5.86 -13.03
C TYR A 55 15.24 4.62 -13.57
N GLY A 56 16.50 4.76 -13.97
CA GLY A 56 17.38 3.65 -14.35
C GLY A 56 17.65 2.68 -13.21
N ASP A 57 17.88 3.18 -12.00
CA ASP A 57 18.18 2.40 -10.79
C ASP A 57 17.05 1.42 -10.45
N VAL A 58 15.80 1.84 -10.71
CA VAL A 58 14.57 1.08 -10.47
C VAL A 58 14.61 -0.32 -11.08
N LYS A 59 15.27 -0.48 -12.24
CA LYS A 59 15.42 -1.79 -12.90
C LYS A 59 16.07 -2.83 -11.99
N ASN A 60 17.07 -2.43 -11.21
CA ASN A 60 17.75 -3.32 -10.27
C ASN A 60 17.02 -3.36 -8.93
N THR A 61 16.46 -2.24 -8.48
CA THR A 61 15.65 -2.15 -7.26
C THR A 61 14.48 -3.14 -7.26
N ILE A 62 13.72 -3.21 -8.36
CA ILE A 62 12.57 -4.12 -8.51
C ILE A 62 12.95 -5.60 -8.34
N LYS A 63 14.19 -5.99 -8.69
CA LYS A 63 14.65 -7.37 -8.49
C LYS A 63 14.75 -7.75 -7.01
N VAL A 64 14.82 -6.77 -6.13
CA VAL A 64 14.87 -6.95 -4.67
C VAL A 64 13.50 -6.67 -4.07
N THR A 65 12.89 -5.54 -4.39
CA THR A 65 11.62 -5.10 -3.78
C THR A 65 10.43 -5.97 -4.19
N ASP A 66 10.47 -6.54 -5.40
CA ASP A 66 9.38 -7.35 -5.95
C ASP A 66 9.79 -8.82 -6.13
N GLU A 67 10.87 -9.28 -5.47
CA GLU A 67 11.26 -10.69 -5.45
C GLU A 67 10.09 -11.55 -4.99
N ASP A 68 9.78 -12.60 -5.76
CA ASP A 68 8.78 -13.59 -5.40
C ASP A 68 9.26 -14.38 -4.17
N PRO A 69 8.55 -14.30 -3.02
CA PRO A 69 8.94 -15.01 -1.80
C PRO A 69 8.96 -16.54 -1.95
N SER A 70 8.24 -17.08 -2.94
CA SER A 70 8.18 -18.51 -3.23
C SER A 70 9.25 -18.98 -4.21
N ASN A 71 9.82 -18.06 -5.02
CA ASN A 71 10.84 -18.36 -6.01
C ASN A 71 11.71 -17.12 -6.30
N THR A 72 12.88 -17.07 -5.67
CA THR A 72 13.80 -15.92 -5.77
C THR A 72 14.38 -15.66 -7.16
N ASN A 73 14.15 -16.54 -8.14
CA ASN A 73 14.50 -16.28 -9.55
C ASN A 73 13.50 -15.38 -10.26
N ASN A 74 12.31 -15.17 -9.68
CA ASN A 74 11.22 -14.41 -10.27
C ASN A 74 10.94 -13.11 -9.50
N VAL A 75 10.34 -12.15 -10.21
CA VAL A 75 9.57 -11.07 -9.59
C VAL A 75 8.09 -11.36 -9.72
N LEU A 76 7.29 -10.84 -8.78
CA LEU A 76 5.84 -10.77 -8.91
C LEU A 76 5.45 -9.56 -9.77
N LEU A 77 4.54 -9.75 -10.72
CA LEU A 77 4.10 -8.71 -11.66
C LEU A 77 2.78 -8.10 -11.21
N ILE A 78 2.75 -6.79 -10.98
CA ILE A 78 1.51 -6.11 -10.62
C ILE A 78 0.47 -6.28 -11.74
N TYR A 79 -0.77 -6.55 -11.32
CA TYR A 79 -1.93 -6.93 -12.14
C TYR A 79 -1.89 -8.36 -12.72
N GLY A 80 -0.80 -9.11 -12.54
CA GLY A 80 -0.71 -10.51 -12.95
C GLY A 80 -1.46 -11.44 -12.00
N TYR A 81 -1.96 -12.57 -12.49
CA TYR A 81 -2.79 -13.49 -11.69
C TYR A 81 -2.76 -14.96 -12.15
N ASN A 82 -2.17 -15.30 -13.29
CA ASN A 82 -2.17 -16.68 -13.79
C ASN A 82 -0.92 -17.01 -14.62
N ASP A 83 -0.10 -17.94 -14.15
CA ASP A 83 1.12 -18.40 -14.85
C ASP A 83 0.88 -19.66 -15.73
N THR A 84 -0.38 -20.12 -15.86
CA THR A 84 -0.67 -21.48 -16.38
C THR A 84 -1.63 -21.54 -17.57
N ASP A 85 -2.20 -20.42 -18.00
CA ASP A 85 -3.10 -20.37 -19.17
C ASP A 85 -2.37 -20.24 -20.51
N GLY A 86 -1.06 -20.01 -20.48
CA GLY A 86 -0.24 -19.80 -21.66
C GLY A 86 -0.37 -18.39 -22.26
N ASP A 87 -1.03 -17.46 -21.57
CA ASP A 87 -1.05 -16.04 -21.89
C ASP A 87 -0.10 -15.29 -20.96
N CYS A 88 1.07 -14.95 -21.48
CA CYS A 88 2.08 -14.27 -20.67
C CYS A 88 1.67 -12.86 -20.21
N SER A 89 0.63 -12.26 -20.83
CA SER A 89 0.13 -10.96 -20.38
C SER A 89 -0.57 -11.05 -19.02
N THR A 90 -1.06 -12.23 -18.63
CA THR A 90 -1.72 -12.45 -17.35
C THR A 90 -0.83 -13.14 -16.31
N ASP A 91 0.41 -13.47 -16.67
CA ASP A 91 1.40 -14.05 -15.77
C ASP A 91 1.51 -13.25 -14.47
N ARG A 92 1.40 -13.94 -13.35
CA ARG A 92 1.64 -13.40 -12.01
C ARG A 92 3.14 -13.26 -11.73
N THR A 93 3.98 -14.07 -12.37
CA THR A 93 5.43 -14.09 -12.12
C THR A 93 6.25 -14.03 -13.41
N ARG A 94 7.47 -13.48 -13.33
CA ARG A 94 8.41 -13.45 -14.46
C ARG A 94 9.84 -13.53 -13.97
N ASN A 95 10.73 -14.16 -14.75
CA ASN A 95 12.14 -14.22 -14.40
C ASN A 95 12.70 -12.80 -14.24
N LYS A 96 13.48 -12.57 -13.17
CA LYS A 96 14.07 -11.26 -12.86
C LYS A 96 15.00 -10.69 -13.94
N ASN A 97 15.41 -11.50 -14.90
CA ASN A 97 16.26 -11.08 -16.00
C ASN A 97 15.48 -10.78 -17.29
N ASP A 98 14.19 -11.10 -17.34
CA ASP A 98 13.30 -10.85 -18.47
C ASP A 98 12.70 -9.44 -18.45
N PHE A 99 13.55 -8.45 -18.13
CA PHE A 99 13.21 -7.03 -18.15
C PHE A 99 13.36 -6.47 -19.57
N GLY A 100 12.33 -5.83 -20.12
CA GLY A 100 12.42 -5.19 -21.43
C GLY A 100 11.09 -4.67 -21.95
N GLY A 101 11.06 -4.34 -23.25
CA GLY A 101 9.89 -3.78 -23.93
C GLY A 101 9.24 -4.74 -24.95
N ASN A 102 9.69 -5.98 -25.03
CA ASN A 102 9.11 -6.99 -25.93
C ASN A 102 7.98 -7.75 -25.24
N THR A 103 7.19 -8.47 -26.03
CA THR A 103 6.17 -9.42 -25.55
C THR A 103 6.76 -10.42 -24.56
N CYS A 104 6.01 -10.75 -23.51
CA CYS A 104 6.45 -11.63 -22.43
C CYS A 104 7.74 -11.19 -21.74
N LEU A 105 8.05 -9.89 -21.75
CA LEU A 105 8.99 -9.26 -20.83
C LEU A 105 8.23 -8.33 -19.89
N TYR A 106 8.77 -8.09 -18.70
CA TYR A 106 8.20 -7.10 -17.80
C TYR A 106 8.91 -5.75 -17.95
N ASN A 107 8.18 -4.67 -17.70
CA ASN A 107 8.70 -3.32 -17.68
C ASN A 107 8.35 -2.62 -16.36
N ARG A 108 8.58 -1.31 -16.29
CA ARG A 108 8.22 -0.47 -15.14
C ARG A 108 6.84 0.11 -15.38
N GLU A 109 5.92 -0.19 -14.49
CA GLU A 109 4.60 0.41 -14.40
C GLU A 109 4.62 1.59 -13.43
N HIS A 110 4.12 2.75 -13.88
CA HIS A 110 3.79 3.87 -13.01
C HIS A 110 2.36 3.67 -12.53
N VAL A 111 2.20 3.11 -11.33
CA VAL A 111 0.89 2.72 -10.80
C VAL A 111 -0.02 3.95 -10.70
N PHE A 112 0.49 5.03 -10.13
CA PHE A 112 -0.02 6.38 -10.36
C PHE A 112 0.47 6.83 -11.73
N ALA A 113 -0.44 6.88 -12.70
CA ALA A 113 -0.06 7.10 -14.09
C ALA A 113 0.57 8.49 -14.28
N ARG A 114 1.68 8.55 -15.01
CA ARG A 114 2.44 9.80 -15.26
C ARG A 114 1.58 10.94 -15.79
N SER A 115 0.64 10.62 -16.68
CA SER A 115 -0.25 11.57 -17.35
C SER A 115 -1.43 12.03 -16.50
N ASN A 116 -1.73 11.32 -15.41
CA ASN A 116 -2.82 11.69 -14.50
C ASN A 116 -2.39 12.71 -13.45
N ALA A 117 -1.09 12.83 -13.16
CA ALA A 117 -0.59 13.85 -12.22
C ALA A 117 -0.84 15.26 -12.75
N ASP A 118 -0.96 16.24 -11.85
CA ASP A 118 -1.18 17.65 -12.22
C ASP A 118 -0.19 18.61 -11.53
N PRO A 119 0.85 19.11 -12.24
CA PRO A 119 1.14 18.87 -13.65
C PRO A 119 1.62 17.42 -13.91
N PRO A 120 1.47 16.91 -15.14
CA PRO A 120 1.95 15.58 -15.53
C PRO A 120 3.44 15.37 -15.17
N MET A 121 3.82 14.12 -14.91
CA MET A 121 5.21 13.78 -14.59
C MET A 121 6.16 13.97 -15.79
N GLY A 122 5.61 13.98 -17.01
CA GLY A 122 6.34 14.15 -18.25
C GLY A 122 6.98 12.86 -18.77
N GLU A 123 7.83 13.01 -19.79
CA GLU A 123 8.63 11.90 -20.29
C GLU A 123 9.74 11.54 -19.31
N VAL A 124 9.97 10.23 -19.18
CA VAL A 124 10.99 9.70 -18.26
C VAL A 124 11.99 8.88 -19.06
N ASP A 125 13.26 9.11 -18.77
CA ASP A 125 14.39 8.31 -19.23
C ASP A 125 15.17 7.77 -18.02
N ASN A 126 16.20 6.96 -18.27
CA ASN A 126 16.96 6.36 -17.17
C ASN A 126 17.73 7.38 -16.30
N ASN A 127 17.87 8.64 -16.71
CA ASN A 127 18.54 9.69 -15.93
C ASN A 127 17.54 10.55 -15.14
N THR A 128 16.24 10.38 -15.38
CA THR A 128 15.18 11.13 -14.71
C THR A 128 15.19 10.83 -13.22
N THR A 129 15.09 11.86 -12.38
CA THR A 129 14.98 11.78 -10.92
C THR A 129 13.64 12.35 -10.44
N GLY A 130 13.37 12.28 -9.13
CA GLY A 130 12.15 12.85 -8.55
C GLY A 130 10.90 12.00 -8.83
N ILE A 131 9.75 12.64 -9.00
CA ILE A 131 8.44 11.97 -9.06
C ILE A 131 8.32 10.88 -10.14
N GLY A 132 8.98 11.06 -11.29
CA GLY A 132 8.98 10.07 -12.38
C GLY A 132 9.85 8.83 -12.07
N ALA A 133 10.71 8.93 -11.06
CA ALA A 133 11.66 7.90 -10.64
C ALA A 133 11.37 7.35 -9.24
N ASP A 134 10.29 7.79 -8.57
CA ASP A 134 9.96 7.34 -7.23
C ASP A 134 9.67 5.83 -7.21
N PRO A 135 10.51 5.02 -6.52
CA PRO A 135 10.38 3.56 -6.52
C PRO A 135 9.16 3.06 -5.74
N HIS A 136 8.49 3.88 -4.93
CA HIS A 136 7.22 3.52 -4.30
C HIS A 136 6.05 3.58 -5.28
N ASN A 137 6.20 4.25 -6.43
CA ASN A 137 5.20 4.28 -7.50
C ASN A 137 5.51 3.33 -8.68
N LEU A 138 6.65 2.65 -8.62
CA LEU A 138 7.16 1.83 -9.71
C LEU A 138 7.13 0.35 -9.34
N ARG A 139 6.37 -0.41 -10.12
CA ARG A 139 6.23 -1.86 -9.97
C ARG A 139 6.58 -2.56 -11.28
N PRO A 140 7.08 -3.80 -11.25
CA PRO A 140 7.15 -4.63 -12.44
C PRO A 140 5.75 -4.98 -12.91
N SER A 141 5.47 -4.88 -14.20
CA SER A 141 4.25 -5.40 -14.80
C SER A 141 4.60 -6.01 -16.15
N ASP A 142 3.84 -7.01 -16.59
CA ASP A 142 4.00 -7.50 -17.96
C ASP A 142 3.80 -6.34 -18.94
N GLN A 143 4.63 -6.28 -19.98
CA GLN A 143 4.63 -5.18 -20.93
C GLN A 143 3.25 -4.96 -21.57
N GLN A 144 2.51 -6.03 -21.89
CA GLN A 144 1.19 -5.92 -22.50
C GLN A 144 0.14 -5.53 -21.46
N MET A 145 0.18 -6.13 -20.27
CA MET A 145 -0.73 -5.78 -19.16
C MET A 145 -0.60 -4.31 -18.76
N ASN A 146 0.63 -3.81 -18.65
CA ASN A 146 0.90 -2.39 -18.43
C ASN A 146 0.28 -1.54 -19.55
N GLY A 147 0.44 -1.95 -20.81
CA GLY A 147 -0.20 -1.30 -21.96
C GLY A 147 -1.74 -1.29 -21.88
N TYR A 148 -2.35 -2.38 -21.41
CA TYR A 148 -3.80 -2.49 -21.22
C TYR A 148 -4.29 -1.56 -20.11
N LYS A 149 -3.60 -1.49 -18.97
CA LYS A 149 -3.91 -0.53 -17.90
C LYS A 149 -3.76 0.91 -18.41
N GLY A 150 -2.65 1.23 -19.07
CA GLY A 150 -2.36 2.54 -19.64
C GLY A 150 -2.44 3.66 -18.58
N ASN A 151 -3.32 4.64 -18.80
CA ASN A 151 -3.62 5.72 -17.85
C ASN A 151 -5.03 5.64 -17.25
N LYS A 152 -5.71 4.50 -17.39
CA LYS A 152 -7.05 4.29 -16.83
C LYS A 152 -7.00 4.52 -15.32
N LYS A 153 -8.02 5.19 -14.80
CA LYS A 153 -8.20 5.39 -13.37
C LYS A 153 -8.62 4.08 -12.71
N PHE A 154 -8.24 3.87 -11.46
CA PHE A 154 -8.72 2.73 -10.69
C PHE A 154 -10.19 2.86 -10.32
N ALA A 155 -10.94 1.76 -10.41
CA ALA A 155 -12.35 1.68 -10.06
C ALA A 155 -12.65 0.39 -9.31
N ALA A 156 -13.80 0.34 -8.64
CA ALA A 156 -14.27 -0.85 -7.94
C ALA A 156 -14.54 -2.00 -8.91
N GLY A 157 -14.19 -3.21 -8.50
CA GLY A 157 -14.35 -4.45 -9.24
C GLY A 157 -14.12 -5.64 -8.32
N SER A 158 -13.99 -6.83 -8.90
CA SER A 158 -13.73 -8.08 -8.17
C SER A 158 -13.07 -9.11 -9.08
N GLY A 159 -12.28 -10.01 -8.50
CA GLY A 159 -11.57 -11.06 -9.22
C GLY A 159 -10.24 -10.59 -9.80
N ASN A 160 -9.97 -10.97 -11.05
CA ASN A 160 -8.70 -10.69 -11.70
C ASN A 160 -8.61 -9.25 -12.22
N ALA A 161 -7.38 -8.78 -12.47
CA ALA A 161 -7.16 -7.43 -12.99
C ALA A 161 -7.76 -7.27 -14.39
N GLY A 162 -8.30 -6.08 -14.69
CA GLY A 162 -8.89 -5.83 -16.00
C GLY A 162 -9.76 -4.58 -16.08
N ASP A 163 -10.38 -4.41 -17.24
CA ASP A 163 -11.25 -3.27 -17.54
C ASP A 163 -12.58 -3.32 -16.79
N VAL A 164 -12.94 -2.19 -16.18
CA VAL A 164 -14.27 -1.92 -15.63
C VAL A 164 -14.82 -0.67 -16.31
N GLY A 165 -15.52 -0.87 -17.42
CA GLY A 165 -15.93 0.22 -18.30
C GLY A 165 -14.72 0.90 -18.93
N SER A 166 -14.57 2.22 -18.71
CA SER A 166 -13.38 2.98 -19.13
C SER A 166 -12.26 3.01 -18.08
N ASN A 167 -12.46 2.36 -16.94
CA ASN A 167 -11.55 2.37 -15.80
C ASN A 167 -10.91 0.98 -15.63
N TRP A 168 -10.06 0.83 -14.62
CA TRP A 168 -9.31 -0.39 -14.35
C TRP A 168 -9.55 -0.92 -12.93
N TYR A 169 -9.76 -2.22 -12.80
CA TYR A 169 -9.67 -2.91 -11.51
C TYR A 169 -8.31 -3.59 -11.40
N PRO A 170 -7.52 -3.35 -10.33
CA PRO A 170 -6.17 -3.90 -10.23
C PRO A 170 -6.12 -5.41 -9.93
N GLY A 171 -7.25 -6.02 -9.55
CA GLY A 171 -7.34 -7.42 -9.12
C GLY A 171 -7.38 -7.54 -7.60
N ASP A 172 -8.02 -8.61 -7.10
CA ASP A 172 -8.26 -8.84 -5.68
C ASP A 172 -6.95 -8.95 -4.87
N GLU A 173 -5.89 -9.46 -5.49
CA GLU A 173 -4.55 -9.59 -4.90
C GLU A 173 -3.79 -8.25 -4.77
N TRP A 174 -4.12 -7.26 -5.60
CA TRP A 174 -3.29 -6.06 -5.78
C TRP A 174 -3.96 -4.78 -5.29
N LYS A 175 -5.21 -4.86 -4.83
CA LYS A 175 -6.02 -3.67 -4.56
C LYS A 175 -5.51 -2.90 -3.33
N GLY A 176 -4.99 -3.61 -2.33
CA GLY A 176 -4.35 -3.06 -1.14
C GLY A 176 -3.01 -2.40 -1.48
N ASP A 177 -2.16 -3.09 -2.25
CA ASP A 177 -0.92 -2.53 -2.82
C ASP A 177 -1.18 -1.20 -3.52
N VAL A 178 -2.15 -1.20 -4.45
CA VAL A 178 -2.53 0.00 -5.21
C VAL A 178 -3.03 1.10 -4.29
N ALA A 179 -3.91 0.79 -3.34
CA ALA A 179 -4.41 1.76 -2.40
C ALA A 179 -3.29 2.44 -1.60
N ARG A 180 -2.36 1.66 -1.05
CA ARG A 180 -1.23 2.19 -0.26
C ARG A 180 -0.24 2.99 -1.11
N MET A 181 -0.05 2.64 -2.39
CA MET A 181 0.72 3.47 -3.33
C MET A 181 0.02 4.79 -3.65
N MET A 182 -1.31 4.81 -3.80
CA MET A 182 -2.06 6.06 -4.03
C MET A 182 -2.02 6.97 -2.79
N MET A 183 -2.16 6.39 -1.60
CA MET A 183 -2.02 7.11 -0.33
C MET A 183 -0.61 7.70 -0.18
N TYR A 184 0.43 6.92 -0.46
CA TYR A 184 1.81 7.42 -0.45
C TYR A 184 2.02 8.55 -1.45
N MET A 185 1.59 8.39 -2.70
CA MET A 185 1.79 9.40 -3.74
C MET A 185 1.09 10.71 -3.38
N PHE A 186 -0.12 10.63 -2.83
CA PHE A 186 -0.82 11.81 -2.34
C PHE A 186 -0.09 12.46 -1.17
N THR A 187 0.28 11.69 -0.13
CA THR A 187 1.02 12.23 1.01
C THR A 187 2.36 12.84 0.61
N ARG A 188 3.11 12.23 -0.31
CA ARG A 188 4.44 12.68 -0.74
C ARG A 188 4.40 13.90 -1.65
N TYR A 189 3.41 13.99 -2.54
CA TYR A 189 3.37 14.99 -3.61
C TYR A 189 2.18 15.96 -3.54
N GLY A 190 1.30 15.81 -2.55
CA GLY A 190 0.14 16.67 -2.32
C GLY A 190 -0.77 16.74 -3.55
N ASP A 191 -1.22 17.95 -3.86
CA ASP A 191 -2.20 18.21 -4.92
C ASP A 191 -1.79 17.68 -6.30
N ARG A 192 -0.48 17.52 -6.54
CA ARG A 192 0.02 16.95 -7.79
C ARG A 192 -0.43 15.50 -8.01
N CYS A 193 -0.72 14.80 -6.93
CA CYS A 193 -1.13 13.41 -6.90
C CYS A 193 -2.44 13.20 -6.14
N LEU A 194 -3.43 14.10 -6.33
CA LEU A 194 -4.76 13.91 -5.75
C LEU A 194 -5.31 12.50 -6.07
N PRO A 195 -5.89 11.78 -5.10
CA PRO A 195 -6.39 10.43 -5.30
C PRO A 195 -7.43 10.31 -6.44
N SER A 196 -8.23 11.35 -6.65
CA SER A 196 -9.22 11.46 -7.73
C SER A 196 -8.63 11.58 -9.14
N LEU A 197 -7.33 11.91 -9.26
CA LEU A 197 -6.65 11.96 -10.55
C LEU A 197 -6.35 10.57 -11.08
N ASN A 198 -6.13 9.59 -10.20
CA ASN A 198 -5.80 8.21 -10.60
C ASN A 198 -6.85 7.17 -10.16
N GLY A 199 -7.97 7.61 -9.60
CA GLY A 199 -9.09 6.76 -9.19
C GLY A 199 -10.45 7.41 -9.41
N VAL A 200 -11.50 6.58 -9.38
CA VAL A 200 -12.89 7.02 -9.39
C VAL A 200 -13.62 6.50 -8.16
N GLY A 201 -14.42 7.36 -7.54
CA GLY A 201 -15.17 7.03 -6.34
C GLY A 201 -15.60 8.27 -5.57
N ALA A 202 -16.35 8.06 -4.49
CA ALA A 202 -16.66 9.11 -3.54
C ALA A 202 -15.43 9.45 -2.69
N THR A 203 -15.31 10.72 -2.32
CA THR A 203 -14.33 11.17 -1.32
C THR A 203 -14.80 10.79 0.09
N GLN A 204 -13.83 10.63 1.00
CA GLN A 204 -14.10 10.35 2.40
C GLN A 204 -14.38 11.66 3.14
N GLY A 205 -15.66 11.93 3.42
CA GLY A 205 -16.09 13.15 4.09
C GLY A 205 -15.66 14.40 3.33
N SER A 206 -14.99 15.32 4.02
CA SER A 206 -14.41 16.54 3.44
C SER A 206 -12.93 16.39 3.04
N THR A 207 -12.38 15.19 3.03
CA THR A 207 -11.00 14.93 2.61
C THR A 207 -10.91 14.65 1.11
N ASP A 208 -9.71 14.77 0.54
CA ASP A 208 -9.46 14.41 -0.87
C ASP A 208 -9.22 12.91 -1.09
N MET A 209 -9.17 12.11 -0.03
CA MET A 209 -8.98 10.66 -0.13
C MET A 209 -10.23 9.98 -0.66
N LEU A 210 -10.08 9.05 -1.61
CA LEU A 210 -11.20 8.25 -2.10
C LEU A 210 -11.52 7.12 -1.12
N GLN A 211 -12.81 6.91 -0.87
CA GLN A 211 -13.31 5.83 -0.01
C GLN A 211 -12.85 4.44 -0.50
N ILE A 212 -12.72 4.26 -1.82
CA ILE A 212 -12.30 2.99 -2.41
C ILE A 212 -10.90 2.58 -1.96
N TYR A 213 -9.96 3.53 -1.84
CA TYR A 213 -8.61 3.22 -1.40
C TYR A 213 -8.57 2.88 0.09
N LEU A 214 -9.34 3.58 0.92
CA LEU A 214 -9.48 3.24 2.34
C LEU A 214 -10.10 1.85 2.52
N GLN A 215 -11.10 1.51 1.70
CA GLN A 215 -11.73 0.20 1.71
C GLN A 215 -10.74 -0.90 1.28
N TRP A 216 -10.03 -0.72 0.16
CA TRP A 216 -9.06 -1.70 -0.32
C TRP A 216 -7.88 -1.90 0.63
N ASN A 217 -7.42 -0.84 1.31
CA ASN A 217 -6.39 -0.95 2.34
C ASN A 217 -6.77 -1.90 3.49
N VAL A 218 -8.07 -2.10 3.73
CA VAL A 218 -8.60 -2.98 4.78
C VAL A 218 -8.94 -4.37 4.22
N GLU A 219 -9.52 -4.43 3.02
CA GLU A 219 -9.90 -5.69 2.39
C GLU A 219 -8.72 -6.54 1.92
N ASP A 220 -7.60 -5.88 1.62
CA ASP A 220 -6.35 -6.50 1.18
C ASP A 220 -5.20 -6.01 2.10
N PRO A 221 -4.95 -6.75 3.20
CA PRO A 221 -3.91 -6.42 4.17
C PRO A 221 -2.52 -6.31 3.55
N VAL A 222 -1.57 -5.76 4.30
CA VAL A 222 -0.18 -5.64 3.82
C VAL A 222 0.38 -7.04 3.61
N SER A 223 0.91 -7.29 2.41
CA SER A 223 1.53 -8.56 2.06
C SER A 223 3.03 -8.57 2.40
N THR A 224 3.62 -9.77 2.52
CA THR A 224 5.09 -9.92 2.65
C THR A 224 5.85 -9.26 1.49
N LEU A 225 5.26 -9.25 0.29
CA LEU A 225 5.81 -8.56 -0.88
C LEU A 225 5.95 -7.05 -0.65
N GLU A 226 5.02 -6.44 0.07
CA GLU A 226 5.08 -5.02 0.42
C GLU A 226 6.03 -4.75 1.59
N GLU A 227 5.96 -5.58 2.64
CA GLU A 227 6.81 -5.46 3.83
C GLU A 227 8.30 -5.44 3.47
N GLN A 228 8.73 -6.28 2.52
CA GLN A 228 10.13 -6.36 2.10
C GLN A 228 10.61 -5.12 1.33
N ARG A 229 9.71 -4.30 0.76
CA ARG A 229 10.09 -3.12 -0.04
C ARG A 229 10.70 -2.04 0.83
N ASN A 230 10.01 -1.69 1.92
CA ASN A 230 10.33 -0.52 2.71
C ASN A 230 11.75 -0.56 3.31
N PRO A 231 12.23 -1.67 3.91
CA PRO A 231 13.61 -1.73 4.42
C PRO A 231 14.65 -1.50 3.32
N TYR A 232 14.45 -2.07 2.13
CA TYR A 232 15.39 -1.87 1.03
C TYR A 232 15.33 -0.42 0.50
N LEU A 233 14.13 0.12 0.27
CA LEU A 233 13.94 1.47 -0.24
C LEU A 233 14.41 2.55 0.73
N GLU A 234 14.29 2.32 2.04
CA GLU A 234 14.91 3.18 3.03
C GLU A 234 16.42 3.33 2.79
N THR A 235 17.12 2.23 2.47
CA THR A 235 18.58 2.27 2.26
C THR A 235 19.02 2.94 0.95
N VAL A 236 18.26 2.77 -0.14
CA VAL A 236 18.68 3.25 -1.48
C VAL A 236 17.98 4.53 -1.93
N TYR A 237 16.76 4.75 -1.45
CA TYR A 237 15.93 5.90 -1.78
C TYR A 237 15.74 6.85 -0.58
N GLY A 238 15.93 6.40 0.66
CA GLY A 238 15.93 7.25 1.84
C GLY A 238 14.57 7.41 2.54
N ASN A 239 13.50 6.85 1.98
CA ASN A 239 12.18 6.87 2.63
C ASN A 239 11.45 5.54 2.55
N ARG A 240 10.36 5.46 3.32
CA ARG A 240 9.44 4.33 3.40
C ARG A 240 8.03 4.78 3.01
N ASN A 241 7.19 3.83 2.60
CA ASN A 241 5.75 4.06 2.50
C ASN A 241 5.11 3.79 3.88
N PRO A 242 4.61 4.82 4.59
CA PRO A 242 4.07 4.65 5.94
C PRO A 242 2.84 3.76 5.98
N PHE A 243 2.04 3.75 4.91
CA PHE A 243 0.82 2.95 4.84
C PHE A 243 1.09 1.46 4.66
N ILE A 244 2.30 1.09 4.21
CA ILE A 244 2.77 -0.30 4.25
C ILE A 244 3.26 -0.64 5.67
N ASP A 245 4.02 0.24 6.33
CA ASP A 245 4.54 -0.08 7.66
C ASP A 245 3.43 -0.11 8.74
N ASN A 246 2.40 0.74 8.62
CA ASN A 246 1.19 0.69 9.43
C ASN A 246 -0.05 1.21 8.68
N PRO A 247 -0.93 0.31 8.19
CA PRO A 247 -2.16 0.68 7.49
C PRO A 247 -3.12 1.57 8.29
N ALA A 248 -3.12 1.49 9.62
CA ALA A 248 -3.99 2.29 10.49
C ALA A 248 -3.72 3.80 10.39
N LEU A 249 -2.53 4.22 9.92
CA LEU A 249 -2.25 5.63 9.63
C LEU A 249 -3.26 6.23 8.65
N ALA A 250 -3.75 5.45 7.68
CA ALA A 250 -4.78 5.90 6.76
C ALA A 250 -6.10 6.19 7.49
N THR A 251 -6.51 5.32 8.42
CA THR A 251 -7.70 5.52 9.24
C THR A 251 -7.56 6.73 10.16
N ILE A 252 -6.38 6.97 10.72
CA ILE A 252 -6.14 8.11 11.63
C ILE A 252 -6.16 9.45 10.88
N ILE A 253 -5.67 9.47 9.63
CA ILE A 253 -5.60 10.69 8.82
C ILE A 253 -6.95 11.00 8.16
N TRP A 254 -7.57 10.03 7.49
CA TRP A 254 -8.74 10.28 6.65
C TRP A 254 -10.04 9.67 7.21
N GLY A 255 -9.97 8.82 8.23
CA GLY A 255 -11.10 8.02 8.71
C GLY A 255 -11.37 6.82 7.80
N GLY A 256 -12.64 6.42 7.69
CA GLY A 256 -13.04 5.23 6.93
C GLY A 256 -13.06 3.96 7.79
N PRO A 257 -13.03 2.77 7.18
CA PRO A 257 -12.96 1.52 7.93
C PRO A 257 -11.65 1.43 8.73
N VAL A 258 -11.68 0.67 9.82
CA VAL A 258 -10.52 0.49 10.70
C VAL A 258 -9.54 -0.48 10.02
N ALA A 259 -8.39 0.04 9.61
CA ALA A 259 -7.30 -0.76 9.06
C ALA A 259 -6.49 -1.42 10.20
N GLU A 260 -5.71 -2.44 9.83
CA GLU A 260 -4.82 -3.12 10.77
C GLU A 260 -3.79 -2.16 11.38
N ASP A 261 -3.65 -2.22 12.71
CA ASP A 261 -2.66 -1.45 13.45
C ASP A 261 -1.53 -2.38 13.90
N THR A 262 -0.41 -2.29 13.19
CA THR A 262 0.77 -3.11 13.44
C THR A 262 1.63 -2.61 14.59
N TRP A 263 1.51 -1.33 14.95
CA TRP A 263 2.33 -0.67 15.98
C TRP A 263 1.62 -0.53 17.33
N GLY A 264 0.31 -0.79 17.38
CA GLY A 264 -0.51 -0.60 18.58
C GLY A 264 -0.72 0.88 18.93
N ILE A 265 -0.64 1.79 17.96
CA ILE A 265 -0.89 3.23 18.17
C ILE A 265 -2.35 3.52 18.56
N LEU A 266 -3.29 2.66 18.16
CA LEU A 266 -4.69 2.72 18.56
C LEU A 266 -4.97 1.96 19.86
N SER A 267 -3.97 1.28 20.43
CA SER A 267 -4.13 0.55 21.69
C SER A 267 -4.10 1.52 22.87
N VAL A 268 -5.11 1.44 23.73
CA VAL A 268 -5.13 2.13 25.03
C VAL A 268 -4.91 1.11 26.13
N GLN A 269 -4.04 1.43 27.10
CA GLN A 269 -3.76 0.57 28.26
C GLN A 269 -5.02 0.33 29.10
N ASP A 270 -5.89 1.35 29.18
CA ASP A 270 -7.16 1.30 29.88
C ASP A 270 -8.31 1.54 28.88
N TYR A 271 -9.04 0.47 28.56
CA TYR A 271 -10.33 0.60 27.88
C TYR A 271 -11.38 1.03 28.90
N ASP A 272 -11.45 2.34 29.15
CA ASP A 272 -12.56 2.91 29.92
C ASP A 272 -13.77 3.01 28.98
N LYS A 273 -14.67 2.03 29.11
CA LYS A 273 -15.96 2.04 28.39
C LYS A 273 -16.81 3.18 28.95
N ASN A 274 -16.59 4.40 28.44
CA ASN A 274 -17.52 5.49 28.63
C ASN A 274 -18.85 5.06 28.04
N THR A 275 -19.79 4.69 28.91
CA THR A 275 -21.15 4.36 28.52
C THR A 275 -21.83 5.66 28.15
N ILE A 276 -21.68 6.07 26.88
CA ILE A 276 -22.42 7.20 26.33
C ILE A 276 -23.90 6.85 26.43
N SER A 277 -24.56 7.45 27.40
CA SER A 277 -25.99 7.26 27.63
C SER A 277 -26.73 8.48 27.09
N VAL A 278 -27.52 8.28 26.04
CA VAL A 278 -28.27 9.34 25.39
C VAL A 278 -29.62 9.50 26.08
N TYR A 279 -29.92 10.69 26.60
CA TYR A 279 -31.19 11.03 27.23
C TYR A 279 -31.77 12.36 26.69
N PRO A 280 -33.10 12.50 26.60
CA PRO A 280 -34.12 11.47 26.85
C PRO A 280 -34.22 10.44 25.71
N ASN A 281 -34.42 9.17 26.04
CA ASN A 281 -34.75 8.10 25.10
C ASN A 281 -36.11 7.49 25.52
N PRO A 282 -37.18 7.64 24.73
CA PRO A 282 -37.23 8.21 23.38
C PRO A 282 -37.13 9.74 23.35
N THR A 283 -36.44 10.28 22.33
CA THR A 283 -36.44 11.72 22.03
C THR A 283 -37.36 11.99 20.85
N THR A 284 -37.99 13.17 20.83
CA THR A 284 -38.87 13.58 19.72
C THR A 284 -38.31 14.76 18.92
N LYS A 285 -37.14 15.32 19.28
CA LYS A 285 -36.62 16.54 18.63
C LYS A 285 -35.10 16.62 18.48
N THR A 286 -34.34 16.63 19.57
CA THR A 286 -32.89 16.90 19.52
C THR A 286 -32.16 16.10 20.59
N ILE A 287 -30.97 15.61 20.24
CA ILE A 287 -30.03 14.97 21.16
C ILE A 287 -28.83 15.90 21.30
N TRP A 288 -28.43 16.17 22.52
CA TRP A 288 -27.21 16.91 22.82
C TRP A 288 -26.17 15.91 23.33
N ILE A 289 -25.04 15.81 22.63
CA ILE A 289 -23.88 15.05 23.07
C ILE A 289 -22.92 16.07 23.70
N LYS A 290 -22.56 15.86 24.96
CA LYS A 290 -21.56 16.65 25.65
C LYS A 290 -20.37 15.74 25.94
N ASN A 291 -19.20 16.12 25.44
CA ASN A 291 -17.92 15.56 25.84
C ASN A 291 -17.40 16.38 27.02
#